data_AF-A0A8I6X1U6-F1
#
_entry.id   AF-A0A8I6X1U6-F1
#
_cell.length_a   1.000
_cell.length_b   1.000
_cell.length_c   1.000
_cell.angle_alpha   90.00
_cell.angle_beta   90.00
_cell.angle_gamma   90.00
#
_symmetry.space_group_name_H-M   'P 1'
#
loop_
_entity.id
_entity.type
_entity.pdbx_description
1 polymer ?
#
loop_
_entity_poly.entity_id
_entity_poly.type
_entity_poly.pdbx_seq_one_letter_code
_entity_poly.pdbx_strand_id
1 'polypeptide(L)'
;MLRFNAVDDGSRYVDTLPCLHGLKEMPMAISVPPTDLHLPDADDTGDLYIIDGLLHPDKAEVRPQFEALVWRGFHPSAVSSRFLPLPPWISDHKHAMVVSHALVGDAICFSIAGAEGTGTYCFDIKTREWSKAGDWLMPFNGKADYVPELGLWFGVSNNFPCAADLSGIIRGEEPPPDKMRIWDRDDLPEEWQPDNLRDPCVVSLGSGRFIVVDFLDAMKFNKDWNQMETVKEFALFTGMEVALSSATSKAMAATSKAKTMANTIVAPMAPTMATAIVLATRMAAKAKG
;
A
#
# COMPACT_ATOMS: atom_id res chain seq x y z
N MET A 1 15.70 8.29 2.03
CA MET A 1 15.79 8.17 3.50
C MET A 1 15.79 9.57 4.12
N LEU A 2 14.84 9.88 5.00
CA LEU A 2 14.85 11.11 5.81
C LEU A 2 16.10 11.05 6.72
N ARG A 3 17.05 11.99 6.56
CA ARG A 3 18.20 12.05 7.46
C ARG A 3 17.80 12.77 8.74
N PHE A 4 17.79 12.06 9.86
CA PHE A 4 17.73 12.64 11.19
C PHE A 4 19.18 12.80 11.66
N ASN A 5 19.69 14.03 11.65
CA ASN A 5 20.96 14.30 12.30
C ASN A 5 20.72 14.38 13.82
N ALA A 6 21.38 13.50 14.57
CA ALA A 6 21.51 13.66 16.01
C ALA A 6 22.68 14.60 16.27
N VAL A 7 22.38 15.86 16.55
CA VAL A 7 23.32 16.73 17.26
C VAL A 7 23.03 16.55 18.75
N ASP A 8 24.08 16.54 19.57
CA ASP A 8 24.13 16.17 21.00
C ASP A 8 23.30 17.07 21.95
N ASP A 9 22.24 17.72 21.45
CA ASP A 9 21.29 18.53 22.22
C ASP A 9 19.86 18.35 21.67
N GLY A 10 19.35 17.11 21.72
CA GLY A 10 17.91 16.77 21.72
C GLY A 10 17.05 17.22 20.53
N SER A 11 17.60 17.94 19.55
CA SER A 11 16.87 18.63 18.49
C SER A 11 17.25 18.04 17.14
N ARG A 12 16.30 17.30 16.55
CA ARG A 12 16.41 16.79 15.17
C ARG A 12 15.97 17.90 14.23
N TYR A 13 16.88 18.41 13.41
CA TYR A 13 16.54 19.34 12.32
C TYR A 13 16.45 18.58 10.99
N VAL A 14 15.42 18.86 10.18
CA VAL A 14 15.29 18.35 8.81
C VAL A 14 15.98 19.35 7.90
N ASP A 15 17.21 19.06 7.49
CA ASP A 15 18.13 20.07 6.96
C ASP A 15 17.85 20.51 5.51
N THR A 16 16.94 19.85 4.78
CA THR A 16 16.21 20.36 3.61
C THR A 16 15.45 19.20 2.97
N LEU A 17 14.13 19.33 2.81
CA LEU A 17 13.39 18.45 1.91
C LEU A 17 13.65 18.93 0.48
N PRO A 18 14.01 18.05 -0.48
CA PRO A 18 14.07 18.45 -1.87
C PRO A 18 12.70 18.99 -2.28
N CYS A 19 12.67 20.16 -2.93
CA CYS A 19 11.43 20.72 -3.41
C CYS A 19 10.86 19.81 -4.49
N LEU A 20 9.71 19.20 -4.21
CA LEU A 20 8.84 18.70 -5.26
C LEU A 20 8.44 19.87 -6.15
N HIS A 21 8.27 19.60 -7.42
CA HIS A 21 7.98 20.66 -8.38
C HIS A 21 6.53 21.17 -8.32
N GLY A 22 5.70 20.56 -7.47
CA GLY A 22 4.33 21.00 -7.20
C GLY A 22 3.72 20.27 -6.00
N LEU A 23 2.68 20.89 -5.44
CA LEU A 23 1.81 20.26 -4.45
C LEU A 23 1.01 19.12 -5.10
N LYS A 24 0.81 18.04 -4.35
CA LYS A 24 0.01 16.87 -4.76
C LYS A 24 -1.27 16.86 -3.92
N GLU A 25 -2.38 16.50 -4.53
CA GLU A 25 -3.67 16.43 -3.83
C GLU A 25 -3.74 15.21 -2.91
N MET A 26 -3.32 14.05 -3.43
CA MET A 26 -3.29 12.78 -2.70
C MET A 26 -1.94 12.10 -2.91
N PRO A 27 -0.84 12.60 -2.33
CA PRO A 27 0.50 12.06 -2.59
C PRO A 27 0.64 10.61 -2.12
N MET A 28 1.07 9.74 -3.03
CA MET A 28 1.45 8.36 -2.76
C MET A 28 2.97 8.22 -2.92
N ALA A 29 3.65 7.78 -1.87
CA ALA A 29 5.10 7.61 -1.86
C ALA A 29 5.48 6.12 -1.96
N ILE A 30 6.40 5.81 -2.87
CA ILE A 30 6.79 4.44 -3.22
C ILE A 30 8.30 4.35 -3.11
N SER A 31 8.75 3.63 -2.08
CA SER A 31 10.17 3.38 -1.87
C SER A 31 10.59 2.16 -2.68
N VAL A 32 11.60 2.33 -3.53
CA VAL A 32 12.25 1.22 -4.23
C VAL A 32 13.54 0.91 -3.47
N PRO A 33 13.71 -0.32 -2.94
CA PRO A 33 14.94 -0.69 -2.27
C PRO A 33 16.11 -0.63 -3.26
N PRO A 34 17.34 -0.32 -2.81
CA PRO A 34 18.50 -0.40 -3.67
C PRO A 34 18.68 -1.83 -4.18
N THR A 35 18.65 -1.98 -5.49
CA THR A 35 19.00 -3.22 -6.21
C THR A 35 20.42 -3.09 -6.77
N ASP A 36 21.08 -4.20 -7.12
CA ASP A 36 22.43 -4.27 -7.76
C ASP A 36 22.62 -3.39 -9.02
N LEU A 37 21.55 -2.76 -9.47
CA LEU A 37 21.40 -1.91 -10.63
C LEU A 37 21.69 -0.43 -10.33
N HIS A 38 21.78 -0.07 -9.04
CA HIS A 38 22.15 1.25 -8.55
C HIS A 38 23.64 1.32 -8.18
N LEU A 39 24.57 1.04 -9.11
CA LEU A 39 26.02 1.26 -8.91
C LEU A 39 26.65 1.90 -10.16
N PRO A 40 27.45 2.96 -9.98
CA PRO A 40 28.83 2.78 -9.53
C PRO A 40 29.11 3.53 -8.22
N ASP A 41 29.88 2.90 -7.34
CA ASP A 41 30.42 3.44 -6.08
C ASP A 41 29.49 3.42 -4.85
N ALA A 42 29.51 2.26 -4.17
CA ALA A 42 29.48 2.06 -2.73
C ALA A 42 28.78 3.12 -1.84
N ASP A 43 27.44 3.17 -1.88
CA ASP A 43 26.57 3.27 -0.68
C ASP A 43 25.12 3.00 -1.12
N ASP A 44 24.52 1.92 -0.62
CA ASP A 44 23.18 1.42 -0.97
C ASP A 44 22.10 2.49 -0.80
N THR A 45 21.75 3.22 -1.86
CA THR A 45 20.69 4.22 -1.77
C THR A 45 19.63 4.03 -2.86
N GLY A 46 18.48 3.50 -2.45
CA GLY A 46 17.31 3.33 -3.30
C GLY A 46 16.62 4.64 -3.68
N ASP A 47 15.71 4.56 -4.65
CA ASP A 47 14.95 5.70 -5.18
C ASP A 47 13.58 5.84 -4.51
N LEU A 48 13.11 7.09 -4.35
CA LEU A 48 11.76 7.38 -3.86
C LEU A 48 10.91 7.97 -4.98
N TYR A 49 9.84 7.28 -5.34
CA TYR A 49 8.87 7.74 -6.33
C TYR A 49 7.66 8.33 -5.63
N ILE A 50 7.11 9.41 -6.18
CA ILE A 50 5.94 10.08 -5.63
C ILE A 50 4.96 10.34 -6.77
N ILE A 51 3.77 9.77 -6.68
CA ILE A 51 2.68 10.00 -7.64
C ILE A 51 1.48 10.64 -6.94
N ASP A 52 0.72 11.48 -7.63
CA ASP A 52 -0.59 11.94 -7.16
C ASP A 52 -1.61 10.80 -7.32
N GLY A 53 -2.36 10.50 -6.26
CA GLY A 53 -3.39 9.48 -6.29
C GLY A 53 -4.62 9.94 -7.07
N LEU A 54 -4.84 11.26 -7.16
CA LEU A 54 -5.82 11.85 -8.07
C LEU A 54 -5.09 12.53 -9.23
N LEU A 55 -5.13 11.86 -10.37
CA LEU A 55 -4.50 12.27 -11.61
C LEU A 55 -5.43 13.19 -12.41
N HIS A 56 -4.82 14.20 -13.02
CA HIS A 56 -5.33 15.08 -14.07
C HIS A 56 -4.40 14.96 -15.30
N PRO A 57 -4.46 13.85 -16.06
CA PRO A 57 -3.53 13.61 -17.17
C PRO A 57 -3.55 14.70 -18.24
N ASP A 58 -4.71 15.28 -18.51
CA ASP A 58 -4.91 16.44 -19.39
C ASP A 58 -4.09 17.68 -19.01
N LYS A 59 -3.61 17.75 -17.76
CA LYS A 59 -2.81 18.86 -17.21
C LYS A 59 -1.37 18.44 -16.89
N ALA A 60 -0.90 17.28 -17.34
CA ALA A 60 0.42 16.76 -16.97
C ALA A 60 1.60 17.70 -17.33
N GLU A 61 1.47 18.52 -18.38
CA GLU A 61 2.51 19.48 -18.79
C GLU A 61 2.70 20.64 -17.79
N VAL A 62 1.61 21.11 -17.18
CA VAL A 62 1.62 22.25 -16.25
C VAL A 62 1.57 21.80 -14.79
N ARG A 63 1.11 20.57 -14.55
CA ARG A 63 0.98 19.97 -13.23
C ARG A 63 1.71 18.62 -13.20
N PRO A 64 2.95 18.63 -12.69
CA PRO A 64 3.71 17.43 -12.40
C PRO A 64 2.96 16.52 -11.42
N GLN A 65 2.73 15.28 -11.81
CA GLN A 65 1.96 14.32 -11.02
C GLN A 65 2.74 13.07 -10.67
N PHE A 66 3.81 12.77 -11.40
CA PHE A 66 4.69 11.65 -11.10
C PHE A 66 6.14 12.14 -11.09
N GLU A 67 6.82 11.90 -9.98
CA GLU A 67 8.18 12.39 -9.75
C GLU A 67 9.03 11.32 -9.07
N ALA A 68 10.33 11.34 -9.35
CA ALA A 68 11.32 10.57 -8.61
C ALA A 68 12.29 11.49 -7.88
N LEU A 69 12.51 11.20 -6.60
CA LEU A 69 13.62 11.69 -5.81
C LEU A 69 14.73 10.66 -5.88
N VAL A 70 15.76 10.97 -6.67
CA VAL A 70 16.90 10.08 -6.89
C VAL A 70 18.08 10.57 -6.08
N TRP A 71 18.63 9.67 -5.29
CA TRP A 71 19.83 9.89 -4.52
C TRP A 71 21.05 9.46 -5.34
N ARG A 72 21.96 10.39 -5.66
CA ARG A 72 23.26 10.07 -6.26
C ARG A 72 24.34 10.32 -5.20
N GLY A 73 25.08 9.28 -4.83
CA GLY A 73 26.04 9.31 -3.73
C GLY A 73 27.19 10.31 -3.85
N PHE A 74 27.91 10.47 -2.73
CA PHE A 74 29.13 11.25 -2.42
C PHE A 74 29.03 12.72 -1.99
N HIS A 75 27.88 13.38 -2.12
CA HIS A 75 27.69 14.69 -1.47
C HIS A 75 26.33 14.77 -0.77
N PRO A 76 26.25 15.29 0.48
CA PRO A 76 24.98 15.53 1.20
C PRO A 76 23.96 16.41 0.46
N SER A 77 24.32 16.97 -0.69
CA SER A 77 23.58 17.98 -1.45
C SER A 77 23.05 17.52 -2.82
N ALA A 78 23.18 16.25 -3.20
CA ALA A 78 22.84 15.80 -4.57
C ALA A 78 21.51 15.02 -4.67
N VAL A 79 20.49 15.42 -3.91
CA VAL A 79 19.12 14.95 -4.15
C VAL A 79 18.55 15.71 -5.35
N SER A 80 18.29 15.02 -6.45
CA SER A 80 17.59 15.62 -7.58
C SER A 80 16.16 15.09 -7.65
N SER A 81 15.17 15.99 -7.66
CA SER A 81 13.84 15.66 -8.13
C SER A 81 13.84 15.59 -9.66
N ARG A 82 13.09 14.63 -10.20
CA ARG A 82 12.88 14.51 -11.65
C ARG A 82 11.41 14.26 -11.94
N PHE A 83 10.92 15.00 -12.92
CA PHE A 83 9.63 14.74 -13.55
C PHE A 83 9.64 13.43 -14.30
N LEU A 84 8.55 12.69 -14.17
CA LEU A 84 8.29 11.48 -14.93
C LEU A 84 6.95 11.62 -15.66
N PRO A 85 6.84 11.10 -16.89
CA PRO A 85 5.58 11.12 -17.62
C PRO A 85 4.56 10.20 -16.93
N LEU A 86 3.28 10.51 -17.08
CA LEU A 86 2.19 9.56 -16.79
C LEU A 86 2.10 8.49 -17.88
N PRO A 87 1.37 7.38 -17.67
CA PRO A 87 1.14 6.39 -18.71
C PRO A 87 0.56 7.04 -19.97
N PRO A 88 1.12 6.82 -21.17
CA PRO A 88 0.63 7.45 -22.39
C PRO A 88 -0.84 7.13 -22.72
N TRP A 89 -1.33 5.97 -22.31
CA TRP A 89 -2.69 5.50 -22.59
C TRP A 89 -3.81 6.25 -21.84
N ILE A 90 -3.47 7.08 -20.86
CA ILE A 90 -4.46 7.86 -20.10
C ILE A 90 -4.35 9.36 -20.39
N SER A 91 -3.62 9.77 -21.43
CA SER A 91 -3.33 11.18 -21.70
C SER A 91 -4.58 12.04 -21.95
N ASP A 92 -5.65 11.43 -22.45
CA ASP A 92 -6.93 12.07 -22.74
C ASP A 92 -7.91 12.06 -21.56
N HIS A 93 -7.59 11.36 -20.46
CA HIS A 93 -8.41 11.34 -19.27
C HIS A 93 -8.40 12.72 -18.60
N LYS A 94 -9.58 13.21 -18.21
CA LYS A 94 -9.68 14.45 -17.42
C LYS A 94 -9.34 14.22 -15.95
N HIS A 95 -9.84 13.10 -15.42
CA HIS A 95 -9.63 12.69 -14.03
C HIS A 95 -9.45 11.18 -13.98
N ALA A 96 -8.38 10.73 -13.31
CA ALA A 96 -8.15 9.32 -13.06
C ALA A 96 -7.64 9.13 -11.63
N MET A 97 -7.92 7.99 -11.03
CA MET A 97 -7.50 7.64 -9.67
C MET A 97 -6.54 6.47 -9.71
N VAL A 98 -5.42 6.58 -9.00
CA VAL A 98 -4.56 5.44 -8.71
C VAL A 98 -5.24 4.61 -7.62
N VAL A 99 -5.83 3.49 -8.03
CA VAL A 99 -6.58 2.59 -7.15
C VAL A 99 -5.63 1.73 -6.32
N SER A 100 -4.56 1.25 -6.94
CA SER A 100 -3.53 0.47 -6.26
C SER A 100 -2.17 0.53 -6.95
N HIS A 101 -1.14 0.16 -6.20
CA HIS A 101 0.22 0.04 -6.71
C HIS A 101 0.99 -1.08 -6.02
N ALA A 102 1.95 -1.66 -6.75
CA ALA A 102 2.84 -2.69 -6.25
C ALA A 102 4.20 -2.61 -6.97
N LEU A 103 5.27 -2.96 -6.25
CA LEU A 103 6.57 -3.22 -6.87
C LEU A 103 6.59 -4.67 -7.36
N VAL A 104 6.80 -4.88 -8.66
CA VAL A 104 6.84 -6.21 -9.29
C VAL A 104 8.12 -6.32 -10.11
N GLY A 105 9.11 -7.05 -9.59
CA GLY A 105 10.45 -7.08 -10.17
C GLY A 105 11.07 -5.68 -10.18
N ASP A 106 11.51 -5.23 -11.36
CA ASP A 106 12.13 -3.91 -11.57
C ASP A 106 11.13 -2.84 -12.04
N ALA A 107 9.83 -3.06 -11.85
CA ALA A 107 8.79 -2.13 -12.26
C ALA A 107 7.81 -1.80 -11.13
N ILE A 108 7.34 -0.56 -11.13
CA ILE A 108 6.22 -0.13 -10.30
C ILE A 108 4.95 -0.26 -11.15
N CYS A 109 4.06 -1.18 -10.77
CA CYS A 109 2.79 -1.36 -11.44
C CYS A 109 1.70 -0.59 -10.70
N PHE A 110 0.86 0.11 -11.46
CA PHE A 110 -0.23 0.95 -11.00
C PHE A 110 -1.53 0.51 -11.65
N SER A 111 -2.58 0.36 -10.86
CA SER A 111 -3.94 0.21 -11.37
C SER A 111 -4.61 1.57 -11.30
N ILE A 112 -5.07 2.06 -12.45
CA ILE A 112 -5.62 3.40 -12.62
C ILE A 112 -7.04 3.27 -13.18
N ALA A 113 -7.98 4.00 -12.59
CA ALA A 113 -9.39 4.03 -12.98
C ALA A 113 -9.87 5.47 -13.22
N GLY A 114 -10.56 5.70 -14.32
CA GLY A 114 -11.21 6.97 -14.66
C GLY A 114 -12.57 6.75 -15.33
N ALA A 115 -13.23 7.83 -15.72
CA ALA A 115 -14.51 7.74 -16.43
C ALA A 115 -14.34 7.12 -17.83
N GLU A 116 -13.16 7.27 -18.40
CA GLU A 116 -12.76 6.83 -19.73
C GLU A 116 -12.34 5.36 -19.75
N GLY A 117 -12.07 4.76 -18.60
CA GLY A 117 -11.73 3.34 -18.48
C GLY A 117 -10.79 3.02 -17.31
N THR A 118 -10.44 1.74 -17.22
CA THR A 118 -9.56 1.19 -16.18
C THR A 118 -8.41 0.41 -16.80
N GLY A 119 -7.25 0.41 -16.17
CA GLY A 119 -6.15 -0.45 -16.60
C GLY A 119 -5.02 -0.55 -15.61
N THR A 120 -4.15 -1.52 -15.84
CA THR A 120 -2.90 -1.71 -15.10
C THR A 120 -1.72 -1.36 -15.99
N TYR A 121 -0.84 -0.50 -15.48
CA TYR A 121 0.29 0.07 -16.18
C TYR A 121 1.56 -0.14 -15.35
N CYS A 122 2.64 -0.56 -15.96
CA CYS A 122 3.90 -0.79 -15.27
C CYS A 122 4.96 0.19 -15.77
N PHE A 123 5.55 0.92 -14.83
CA PHE A 123 6.67 1.81 -15.04
C PHE A 123 7.97 1.06 -14.77
N ASP A 124 8.76 0.82 -15.80
CA ASP A 124 10.08 0.22 -15.66
C ASP A 124 11.04 1.23 -15.01
N ILE A 125 11.61 0.87 -13.88
CA ILE A 125 12.45 1.76 -13.07
C ILE A 125 13.77 2.10 -13.80
N LYS A 126 14.28 1.17 -14.61
CA LYS A 126 15.55 1.30 -15.34
C LYS A 126 15.39 2.12 -16.61
N THR A 127 14.48 1.71 -17.48
CA THR A 127 14.27 2.35 -18.78
C THR A 127 13.44 3.62 -18.65
N ARG A 128 12.66 3.73 -17.57
CA ARG A 128 11.67 4.80 -17.34
C ARG A 128 10.59 4.83 -18.40
N GLU A 129 10.32 3.68 -18.99
CA GLU A 129 9.27 3.50 -19.97
C GLU A 129 8.04 2.91 -19.32
N TRP A 130 6.89 3.28 -19.88
CA TRP A 130 5.61 2.71 -19.49
C TRP A 130 5.25 1.55 -20.40
N SER A 131 4.70 0.51 -19.79
CA SER A 131 4.02 -0.58 -20.47
C SER A 131 2.59 -0.71 -19.94
N LYS A 132 1.67 -1.16 -20.79
CA LYS A 132 0.30 -1.48 -20.39
C LYS A 132 0.21 -2.99 -20.16
N ALA A 133 -0.07 -3.40 -18.93
CA ALA A 133 -0.26 -4.81 -18.59
C ALA A 133 -1.63 -5.32 -19.07
N GLY A 134 -2.68 -4.49 -18.95
CA GLY A 134 -4.00 -4.83 -19.49
C GLY A 134 -5.12 -3.91 -19.02
N ASP A 135 -6.32 -4.15 -19.51
CA ASP A 135 -7.56 -3.42 -19.20
C ASP A 135 -8.28 -4.00 -17.96
N TRP A 136 -7.51 -4.27 -16.91
CA TRP A 136 -7.97 -4.84 -15.64
C TRP A 136 -7.25 -4.16 -14.47
N LEU A 137 -7.81 -4.25 -13.26
CA LEU A 137 -7.22 -3.70 -12.04
C LEU A 137 -6.59 -4.82 -11.21
N MET A 138 -5.47 -4.53 -10.56
CA MET A 138 -4.89 -5.42 -9.56
C MET A 138 -5.89 -5.64 -8.42
N PRO A 139 -5.85 -6.80 -7.75
CA PRO A 139 -6.80 -7.19 -6.71
C PRO A 139 -6.61 -6.47 -5.36
N PHE A 140 -6.15 -5.22 -5.39
CA PHE A 140 -5.84 -4.45 -4.20
C PHE A 140 -6.43 -3.04 -4.27
N ASN A 141 -6.68 -2.49 -3.08
CA ASN A 141 -6.94 -1.09 -2.81
C ASN A 141 -5.70 -0.55 -2.08
N GLY A 142 -5.06 0.48 -2.64
CA GLY A 142 -3.82 1.03 -2.12
C GLY A 142 -2.58 0.19 -2.42
N LYS A 143 -1.67 0.10 -1.46
CA LYS A 143 -0.37 -0.53 -1.64
C LYS A 143 -0.43 -2.05 -1.45
N ALA A 144 0.26 -2.80 -2.31
CA ALA A 144 0.55 -4.21 -2.08
C ALA A 144 2.07 -4.43 -1.94
N ASP A 145 2.47 -5.04 -0.82
CA ASP A 145 3.86 -5.33 -0.47
C ASP A 145 4.22 -6.78 -0.77
N TYR A 146 5.34 -6.98 -1.46
CA TYR A 146 5.87 -8.32 -1.71
C TYR A 146 6.48 -8.91 -0.44
N VAL A 147 6.14 -10.17 -0.14
CA VAL A 147 6.66 -10.92 1.01
C VAL A 147 7.46 -12.12 0.49
N PRO A 148 8.80 -12.02 0.42
CA PRO A 148 9.65 -13.03 -0.20
C PRO A 148 9.49 -14.43 0.41
N GLU A 149 9.27 -14.54 1.73
CA GLU A 149 9.13 -15.84 2.40
C GLU A 149 7.88 -16.60 1.97
N LEU A 150 6.87 -15.88 1.46
CA LEU A 150 5.60 -16.42 1.02
C LEU A 150 5.43 -16.40 -0.50
N GLY A 151 6.29 -15.66 -1.22
CA GLY A 151 6.24 -15.55 -2.69
C GLY A 151 4.97 -14.87 -3.21
N LEU A 152 4.36 -13.99 -2.42
CA LEU A 152 3.08 -13.35 -2.72
C LEU A 152 3.12 -11.87 -2.35
N TRP A 153 2.21 -11.09 -2.96
CA TRP A 153 1.95 -9.71 -2.59
C TRP A 153 0.79 -9.66 -1.60
N PHE A 154 0.94 -8.85 -0.56
CA PHE A 154 -0.03 -8.66 0.50
C PHE A 154 -0.50 -7.21 0.51
N GLY A 155 -1.81 -7.02 0.61
CA GLY A 155 -2.43 -5.71 0.66
C GLY A 155 -3.83 -5.81 1.20
N VAL A 156 -4.69 -4.88 0.78
CA VAL A 156 -6.11 -4.85 1.16
C VAL A 156 -6.96 -4.97 -0.09
N SER A 157 -8.08 -5.68 0.00
CA SER A 157 -9.12 -5.75 -1.03
C SER A 157 -10.48 -5.65 -0.35
N ASN A 158 -11.32 -4.69 -0.74
CA ASN A 158 -12.64 -4.46 -0.13
C ASN A 158 -12.58 -4.39 1.42
N ASN A 159 -11.62 -3.64 1.98
CA ASN A 159 -11.36 -3.51 3.41
C ASN A 159 -10.86 -4.77 4.13
N PHE A 160 -10.61 -5.86 3.41
CA PHE A 160 -10.06 -7.09 3.99
C PHE A 160 -8.61 -7.30 3.60
N PRO A 161 -7.78 -7.85 4.50
CA PRO A 161 -6.47 -8.35 4.13
C PRO A 161 -6.56 -9.29 2.94
N CYS A 162 -5.69 -9.09 1.96
CA CYS A 162 -5.67 -9.83 0.72
C CYS A 162 -4.24 -10.25 0.39
N ALA A 163 -4.08 -11.41 -0.24
CA ALA A 163 -2.86 -11.79 -0.93
C ALA A 163 -3.12 -12.33 -2.32
N ALA A 164 -2.24 -11.99 -3.26
CA ALA A 164 -2.30 -12.44 -4.65
C ALA A 164 -0.90 -12.61 -5.23
N ASP A 165 -0.80 -13.44 -6.27
CA ASP A 165 0.41 -13.57 -7.09
C ASP A 165 0.37 -12.52 -8.21
N LEU A 166 1.32 -11.58 -8.20
CA LEU A 166 1.47 -10.55 -9.22
C LEU A 166 2.64 -10.81 -10.17
N SER A 167 3.31 -11.96 -10.08
CA SER A 167 4.51 -12.28 -10.88
C SER A 167 4.26 -12.31 -12.40
N GLY A 168 3.00 -12.45 -12.82
CA GLY A 168 2.56 -12.43 -14.20
C GLY A 168 2.24 -11.06 -14.79
N ILE A 169 2.09 -10.02 -13.95
CA ILE A 169 1.58 -8.72 -14.38
C ILE A 169 2.47 -8.07 -15.46
N ILE A 170 3.80 -8.19 -15.33
CA ILE A 170 4.74 -7.64 -16.30
C ILE A 170 4.57 -8.28 -17.70
N ARG A 171 4.05 -9.51 -17.77
CA ARG A 171 3.74 -10.21 -19.02
C ARG A 171 2.31 -9.97 -19.51
N GLY A 172 1.55 -9.10 -18.82
CA GLY A 172 0.15 -8.81 -19.09
C GLY A 172 -0.82 -9.90 -18.61
N GLU A 173 -0.37 -10.78 -17.71
CA GLU A 173 -1.24 -11.82 -17.12
C GLU A 173 -2.06 -11.22 -15.97
N GLU A 174 -3.38 -11.21 -16.12
CA GLU A 174 -4.31 -10.82 -15.06
C GLU A 174 -4.22 -11.80 -13.88
N PRO A 175 -4.09 -11.32 -12.62
CA PRO A 175 -4.12 -12.19 -11.46
C PRO A 175 -5.44 -12.96 -11.37
N PRO A 176 -5.42 -14.31 -11.40
CA PRO A 176 -6.64 -15.11 -11.40
C PRO A 176 -7.40 -14.98 -10.07
N PRO A 177 -8.70 -14.62 -10.08
CA PRO A 177 -9.49 -14.40 -8.86
C PRO A 177 -9.54 -15.60 -7.91
N ASP A 178 -9.54 -16.82 -8.46
CA ASP A 178 -9.57 -18.10 -7.73
C ASP A 178 -8.27 -18.39 -6.95
N LYS A 179 -7.17 -17.71 -7.28
CA LYS A 179 -5.89 -17.84 -6.54
C LYS A 179 -5.71 -16.77 -5.48
N MET A 180 -6.63 -15.83 -5.39
CA MET A 180 -6.62 -14.76 -4.41
C MET A 180 -6.98 -15.27 -3.02
N ARG A 181 -6.35 -14.71 -1.99
CA ARG A 181 -6.61 -15.05 -0.59
C ARG A 181 -7.14 -13.82 0.10
N ILE A 182 -8.42 -13.85 0.48
CA ILE A 182 -9.03 -12.79 1.29
C ILE A 182 -9.30 -13.35 2.69
N TRP A 183 -8.95 -12.58 3.71
CA TRP A 183 -9.23 -12.91 5.11
C TRP A 183 -10.37 -12.04 5.63
N ASP A 184 -11.56 -12.63 5.70
CA ASP A 184 -12.76 -11.99 6.25
C ASP A 184 -12.67 -11.84 7.78
N ARG A 185 -13.44 -10.90 8.33
CA ARG A 185 -13.49 -10.58 9.75
C ARG A 185 -14.90 -10.71 10.29
N ASP A 186 -15.31 -11.96 10.45
CA ASP A 186 -16.62 -12.31 11.00
C ASP A 186 -16.70 -12.12 12.54
N ASP A 187 -15.65 -11.63 13.18
CA ASP A 187 -15.46 -11.62 14.63
C ASP A 187 -15.51 -10.23 15.28
N LEU A 188 -15.73 -9.17 14.49
CA LEU A 188 -15.90 -7.82 15.01
C LEU A 188 -17.32 -7.60 15.57
N PRO A 189 -17.46 -6.86 16.68
CA PRO A 189 -18.77 -6.41 17.16
C PRO A 189 -19.54 -5.64 16.09
N GLU A 190 -20.86 -5.85 16.00
CA GLU A 190 -21.73 -5.18 15.01
C GLU A 190 -21.72 -3.65 15.16
N GLU A 191 -21.50 -3.14 16.37
CA GLU A 191 -21.35 -1.71 16.63
C GLU A 191 -20.06 -1.10 16.06
N TRP A 192 -19.10 -1.89 15.62
CA TRP A 192 -17.84 -1.41 15.05
C TRP A 192 -17.91 -1.45 13.54
N GLN A 193 -17.94 -0.28 12.93
CA GLN A 193 -18.06 -0.13 11.49
C GLN A 193 -16.75 0.36 10.89
N PRO A 194 -16.40 -0.02 9.65
CA PRO A 194 -15.27 0.57 8.94
C PRO A 194 -15.36 2.10 8.90
N ASP A 195 -14.25 2.77 9.22
CA ASP A 195 -14.10 4.21 9.06
C ASP A 195 -14.14 4.55 7.55
N ASN A 196 -14.94 5.55 7.17
CA ASN A 196 -15.11 5.92 5.76
C ASN A 196 -13.99 6.83 5.20
N LEU A 197 -13.11 7.33 6.06
CA LEU A 197 -12.04 8.27 5.74
C LEU A 197 -10.67 7.61 5.66
N ARG A 198 -10.48 6.43 6.27
CA ARG A 198 -9.19 5.75 6.35
C ARG A 198 -9.29 4.29 5.96
N ASP A 199 -8.55 3.93 4.91
CA ASP A 199 -8.42 2.55 4.49
C ASP A 199 -7.60 1.73 5.51
N PRO A 200 -7.93 0.45 5.71
CA PRO A 200 -7.10 -0.43 6.50
C PRO A 200 -5.76 -0.67 5.80
N CYS A 201 -4.75 -1.09 6.55
CA CYS A 201 -3.45 -1.44 5.99
C CYS A 201 -2.89 -2.73 6.57
N VAL A 202 -2.08 -3.42 5.77
CA VAL A 202 -1.39 -4.65 6.15
C VAL A 202 0.10 -4.37 6.16
N VAL A 203 0.75 -4.61 7.30
CA VAL A 203 2.19 -4.39 7.49
C VAL A 203 2.87 -5.72 7.77
N SER A 204 3.82 -6.11 6.93
CA SER A 204 4.66 -7.29 7.19
C SER A 204 5.66 -7.01 8.32
N LEU A 205 5.73 -7.92 9.28
CA LEU A 205 6.77 -8.00 10.30
C LEU A 205 7.87 -9.01 9.94
N GLY A 206 7.82 -9.58 8.73
CA GLY A 206 8.69 -10.66 8.29
C GLY A 206 8.31 -12.02 8.88
N SER A 207 8.90 -13.08 8.31
CA SER A 207 8.64 -14.48 8.73
C SER A 207 7.16 -14.87 8.68
N GLY A 208 6.42 -14.34 7.69
CA GLY A 208 4.99 -14.58 7.53
C GLY A 208 4.11 -13.98 8.63
N ARG A 209 4.63 -13.08 9.47
CA ARG A 209 3.86 -12.35 10.47
C ARG A 209 3.49 -10.97 9.95
N PHE A 210 2.30 -10.52 10.31
CA PHE A 210 1.71 -9.28 9.86
C PHE A 210 0.98 -8.59 11.01
N ILE A 211 0.92 -7.27 10.94
CA ILE A 211 -0.06 -6.47 11.68
C ILE A 211 -1.03 -5.93 10.64
N VAL A 212 -2.31 -6.18 10.85
CA VAL A 212 -3.36 -5.47 10.13
C VAL A 212 -3.86 -4.33 11.02
N VAL A 213 -3.93 -3.13 10.46
CA VAL A 213 -4.46 -1.96 11.14
C VAL A 213 -5.77 -1.57 10.47
N ASP A 214 -6.85 -1.57 11.25
CA ASP A 214 -8.13 -1.02 10.82
C ASP A 214 -8.38 0.29 11.52
N PHE A 215 -9.12 1.15 10.83
CA PHE A 215 -9.72 2.33 11.41
C PHE A 215 -11.22 2.05 11.48
N LEU A 216 -11.76 2.13 12.69
CA LEU A 216 -13.13 1.73 12.99
C LEU A 216 -13.84 2.84 13.76
N ASP A 217 -15.13 2.97 13.48
CA ASP A 217 -16.07 3.80 14.19
C ASP A 217 -16.90 2.94 15.15
N ALA A 218 -16.87 3.30 16.43
CA ALA A 218 -17.83 2.81 17.40
C ALA A 218 -19.15 3.57 17.21
N MET A 219 -20.12 2.90 16.60
CA MET A 219 -21.45 3.44 16.33
C MET A 219 -22.38 3.23 17.52
N LYS A 220 -23.26 4.21 17.76
CA LYS A 220 -24.36 4.08 18.71
C LYS A 220 -25.64 4.62 18.11
N PHE A 221 -26.74 3.88 18.31
CA PHE A 221 -28.05 4.35 17.88
C PHE A 221 -28.52 5.53 18.74
N ASN A 222 -28.72 6.67 18.09
CA ASN A 222 -29.29 7.86 18.68
C ASN A 222 -30.81 7.85 18.50
N LYS A 223 -31.54 7.73 19.61
CA LYS A 223 -33.01 7.62 19.62
C LYS A 223 -33.70 8.93 19.23
N ASP A 224 -33.08 10.07 19.49
CA ASP A 224 -33.70 11.39 19.27
C ASP A 224 -33.78 11.70 17.76
N TRP A 225 -32.78 11.26 17.00
CA TRP A 225 -32.69 11.46 15.55
C TRP A 225 -32.99 10.20 14.73
N ASN A 226 -33.23 9.07 15.40
CA ASN A 226 -33.46 7.75 14.79
C ASN A 226 -32.37 7.36 13.77
N GLN A 227 -31.11 7.62 14.11
CA GLN A 227 -29.93 7.39 13.26
C GLN A 227 -28.76 6.81 14.08
N MET A 228 -27.84 6.13 13.41
CA MET A 228 -26.55 5.74 14.01
C MET A 228 -25.62 6.95 14.04
N GLU A 229 -24.89 7.12 15.13
CA GLU A 229 -23.93 8.20 15.33
C GLU A 229 -22.58 7.63 15.75
N THR A 230 -21.50 8.14 15.16
CA THR A 230 -20.13 7.81 15.55
C THR A 230 -19.85 8.38 16.94
N VAL A 231 -19.65 7.50 17.92
CA VAL A 231 -19.29 7.88 19.29
C VAL A 231 -17.78 8.03 19.44
N LYS A 232 -17.01 7.21 18.71
CA LYS A 232 -15.56 7.15 18.84
C LYS A 232 -14.91 6.52 17.62
N GLU A 233 -13.91 7.19 17.07
CA GLU A 233 -12.97 6.62 16.11
C GLU A 233 -11.83 5.91 16.86
N PHE A 234 -11.36 4.77 16.38
CA PHE A 234 -10.19 4.09 16.96
C PHE A 234 -9.46 3.23 15.94
N ALA A 235 -8.20 2.88 16.25
CA ALA A 235 -7.43 1.95 15.46
C ALA A 235 -7.39 0.57 16.13
N LEU A 236 -7.67 -0.48 15.36
CA LEU A 236 -7.55 -1.87 15.79
C LEU A 236 -6.32 -2.50 15.15
N PHE A 237 -5.39 -2.97 15.97
CA PHE A 237 -4.19 -3.67 15.53
C PHE A 237 -4.40 -5.17 15.71
N THR A 238 -4.41 -5.93 14.62
CA THR A 238 -4.63 -7.38 14.60
C THR A 238 -3.37 -8.09 14.13
N GLY A 239 -2.77 -8.92 14.99
CA GLY A 239 -1.63 -9.75 14.62
C GLY A 239 -2.05 -10.98 13.84
N MET A 240 -1.54 -11.15 12.62
CA MET A 240 -1.81 -12.28 11.74
C MET A 240 -0.51 -13.04 11.43
N GLU A 241 -0.55 -14.37 11.48
CA GLU A 241 0.55 -15.24 11.04
C GLU A 241 0.06 -16.12 9.90
N VAL A 242 0.78 -16.09 8.77
CA VAL A 242 0.47 -16.85 7.57
C VAL A 242 1.52 -17.93 7.37
N ALA A 243 1.08 -19.19 7.36
CA ALA A 243 1.94 -20.34 7.10
C ALA A 243 1.58 -20.99 5.76
N LEU A 244 2.60 -21.34 4.97
CA LEU A 244 2.44 -22.20 3.80
C LEU A 244 2.16 -23.62 4.27
N SER A 245 1.05 -24.21 3.84
CA SER A 245 0.85 -25.65 4.04
C SER A 245 1.60 -26.42 2.95
N SER A 246 2.52 -27.29 3.37
CA SER A 246 3.22 -28.20 2.46
C SER A 246 2.25 -29.29 2.00
N ALA A 247 1.46 -29.03 0.95
CA ALA A 247 0.71 -30.09 0.30
C ALA A 247 1.70 -30.99 -0.48
N THR A 248 1.88 -32.22 0.00
CA THR A 248 2.68 -33.27 -0.62
C THR A 248 2.26 -33.54 -2.07
N SER A 249 3.19 -33.29 -3.00
CA SER A 249 3.35 -33.88 -4.34
C SER A 249 2.08 -34.25 -5.13
N LYS A 250 1.46 -33.27 -5.78
CA LYS A 250 1.07 -33.21 -7.22
C LYS A 250 0.02 -32.10 -7.39
N ALA A 251 0.34 -31.11 -8.24
CA ALA A 251 -0.31 -29.81 -8.42
C ALA A 251 0.07 -28.75 -7.35
N MET A 252 1.02 -27.87 -7.72
CA MET A 252 1.39 -26.70 -6.92
C MET A 252 0.26 -25.65 -6.96
N ALA A 253 -0.55 -25.64 -5.92
CA ALA A 253 -1.28 -24.47 -5.46
C ALA A 253 -1.02 -24.38 -3.95
N ALA A 254 -0.04 -23.58 -3.55
CA ALA A 254 0.28 -23.39 -2.15
C ALA A 254 -0.97 -22.85 -1.42
N THR A 255 -1.51 -23.61 -0.49
CA THR A 255 -2.61 -23.16 0.37
C THR A 255 -2.00 -22.56 1.62
N SER A 256 -2.12 -21.25 1.78
CA SER A 256 -1.72 -20.55 3.00
C SER A 256 -2.86 -20.59 4.02
N LYS A 257 -2.52 -20.80 5.30
CA LYS A 257 -3.45 -20.68 6.43
C LYS A 257 -3.01 -19.52 7.30
N ALA A 258 -3.96 -18.68 7.72
CA ALA A 258 -3.70 -17.61 8.68
C ALA A 258 -4.15 -18.01 10.09
N LYS A 259 -3.41 -17.57 11.11
CA LYS A 259 -3.77 -17.67 12.52
C LYS A 259 -3.62 -16.29 13.17
N THR A 260 -4.60 -15.88 13.97
CA THR A 260 -4.51 -14.65 14.77
C THR A 260 -3.70 -14.90 16.05
N MET A 261 -2.80 -13.98 16.39
CA MET A 261 -1.96 -14.09 17.59
C MET A 261 -2.42 -13.22 18.75
N ALA A 262 -2.90 -11.99 18.49
CA ALA A 262 -3.49 -11.08 19.48
C ALA A 262 -4.05 -9.82 18.78
N ASN A 263 -5.06 -9.16 19.35
CA ASN A 263 -5.48 -7.82 18.91
C ASN A 263 -5.26 -6.79 20.01
N THR A 264 -4.92 -5.56 19.63
CA THR A 264 -4.77 -4.42 20.53
C THR A 264 -5.57 -3.24 19.99
N ILE A 265 -6.44 -2.67 20.82
CA ILE A 265 -7.23 -1.48 20.48
C ILE A 265 -6.51 -0.23 20.98
N VAL A 266 -6.33 0.75 20.11
CA VAL A 266 -5.79 2.07 20.46
C VAL A 266 -6.88 3.12 20.23
N ALA A 267 -7.35 3.71 21.32
CA ALA A 267 -8.31 4.81 21.34
C ALA A 267 -7.71 6.11 20.77
N PRO A 268 -8.52 7.10 20.33
CA PRO A 268 -8.00 8.29 19.69
C PRO A 268 -7.24 9.17 20.71
N MET A 269 -6.22 9.85 20.19
CA MET A 269 -5.36 10.75 20.94
C MET A 269 -6.13 11.99 21.44
N ALA A 270 -6.63 11.93 22.67
CA ALA A 270 -6.78 13.10 23.54
C ALA A 270 -5.75 12.97 24.68
N PRO A 271 -5.18 14.08 25.19
CA PRO A 271 -4.05 14.03 26.11
C PRO A 271 -4.56 13.71 27.51
N THR A 272 -4.96 12.47 27.78
CA THR A 272 -4.94 11.80 29.09
C THR A 272 -5.56 10.41 28.98
N MET A 273 -4.72 9.40 29.23
CA MET A 273 -5.03 7.97 29.38
C MET A 273 -5.65 7.25 28.17
N ALA A 274 -4.79 6.79 27.26
CA ALA A 274 -5.12 5.68 26.37
C ALA A 274 -5.24 4.39 27.19
N THR A 275 -6.45 3.85 27.33
CA THR A 275 -6.65 2.48 27.82
C THR A 275 -6.60 1.54 26.62
N ALA A 276 -5.58 0.69 26.56
CA ALA A 276 -5.52 -0.39 25.58
C ALA A 276 -6.43 -1.53 26.03
N ILE A 277 -7.38 -1.93 25.19
CA ILE A 277 -8.19 -3.14 25.40
C ILE A 277 -7.61 -4.22 24.49
N VAL A 278 -7.22 -5.35 25.09
CA VAL A 278 -6.77 -6.55 24.37
C VAL A 278 -7.97 -7.47 24.21
N LEU A 279 -8.45 -7.62 22.98
CA LEU A 279 -9.46 -8.61 22.61
C LEU A 279 -8.78 -9.67 21.75
N ALA A 280 -8.96 -10.94 22.06
CA ALA A 280 -8.48 -12.04 21.22
C ALA A 280 -9.63 -12.50 20.33
N THR A 281 -9.51 -12.30 19.02
CA THR A 281 -10.48 -12.82 18.06
C THR A 281 -9.76 -13.66 16.99
N ARG A 282 -10.50 -14.49 16.25
CA ARG A 282 -9.95 -15.55 15.38
C ARG A 282 -10.40 -15.29 13.95
N MET A 283 -9.48 -14.90 13.07
CA MET A 283 -9.77 -14.81 11.64
C MET A 283 -9.86 -16.22 11.03
N ALA A 284 -10.94 -16.49 10.32
CA ALA A 284 -11.11 -17.71 9.53
C ALA A 284 -11.00 -17.35 8.04
N ALA A 285 -10.06 -17.98 7.33
CA ALA A 285 -10.03 -17.87 5.88
C ALA A 285 -11.16 -18.71 5.27
N LYS A 286 -12.09 -18.08 4.55
CA LYS A 286 -12.92 -18.79 3.57
C LYS A 286 -12.19 -18.73 2.23
N ALA A 287 -11.55 -19.84 1.84
CA ALA A 287 -11.15 -20.01 0.45
C ALA A 287 -12.43 -20.12 -0.39
N LYS A 288 -12.82 -19.04 -1.07
CA LYS A 288 -13.73 -19.16 -2.21
C LYS A 288 -12.88 -19.65 -3.38
N GLY A 289 -13.04 -20.93 -3.70
CA GLY A 289 -12.47 -21.54 -4.92
C GLY A 289 -13.34 -21.31 -6.13
#